data_AF-A0A377SX54-F1
#
_entry.id   AF-A0A377SX54-F1
#
_cell.length_a   1.000
_cell.length_b   1.000
_cell.length_c   1.000
_cell.angle_alpha   90.00
_cell.angle_beta   90.00
_cell.angle_gamma   90.00
#
_symmetry.space_group_name_H-M   'P 1'
#
loop_
_entity.id
_entity.type
_entity.pdbx_description
1 polymer ?
#
loop_
_entity_poly.entity_id
_entity_poly.type
_entity_poly.pdbx_seq_one_letter_code
_entity_poly.pdbx_strand_id
1 'polypeptide(L)'
;MKKLLLIASLSLSASAHARLDLSSLREAARSRDLPAIAKMADASNGEALEMYPRYYWLSSQLTTISESDVQSFLKNYDNSPLAERFRGEWLKELGRRKSWASFNLEYAKADAPNNELQCLRAQSAIASNEAAPLSAAKPLWFSARPQSEACNPVFDALFNNEELSQADAWARIRLALADNRTDLARQLAARAGNPAEFTARNISALAANPENQFAKLSLSTQAGRELAIYALGRIARTNPDRAASLLNGVEKQLPVADQRYAWQQIGLIAAKKQHEQASAWLGKGDTLGMDGEDRSWSIRAALRFSDWETALARIEALPAQEQQTSTWLYWKARILKNQNKTIEANQLWAAAAENHDFYGLLAREELGPSMEPANIRYKASDAEIKQIRAMPGVQRALALIDQDWRIEAIREWNWAMKGLTDQQLLAAAELARKQNWYDRSIYSAERTRQLHDFSLRYPTPYLDLIEPAAKNEGIDPAWVYGLMRQESRFISIARSGVGASGLMQLMPGTAKWVASKMGKKHFNPADVNELTTNISFGTFYLRYIWERLDDNQILATAGYNAGPGRARAWQSSQALDGVIYIETIPFNETRDYVKKVMANAIHYAHAFGDQGLPLKQRIAKVAGRGQAVDAP
;
A
#
# COMPACT_ATOMS: atom_id res chain seq x y z
N MET A 1 -31.93 37.18 -73.46
CA MET A 1 -31.88 35.85 -72.82
C MET A 1 -30.84 35.89 -71.69
N LYS A 2 -31.29 36.05 -70.44
CA LYS A 2 -30.44 35.98 -69.24
C LYS A 2 -30.66 34.59 -68.62
N LYS A 3 -29.59 33.81 -68.42
CA LYS A 3 -29.64 32.59 -67.57
C LYS A 3 -28.80 32.85 -66.32
N LEU A 4 -29.49 32.87 -65.18
CA LEU A 4 -28.95 32.85 -63.82
C LEU A 4 -28.30 31.48 -63.56
N LEU A 5 -27.06 31.47 -63.08
CA LEU A 5 -26.50 30.34 -62.35
C LEU A 5 -26.58 30.66 -60.85
N LEU A 6 -27.34 29.85 -60.11
CA LEU A 6 -27.41 29.89 -58.65
C LEU A 6 -26.24 29.06 -58.08
N ILE A 7 -25.34 29.70 -57.34
CA ILE A 7 -24.33 29.03 -56.52
C ILE A 7 -24.96 28.83 -55.14
N ALA A 8 -25.18 27.57 -54.73
CA ALA A 8 -25.59 27.22 -53.38
C ALA A 8 -24.34 27.03 -52.52
N SER A 9 -24.07 28.00 -51.65
CA SER A 9 -23.07 27.92 -50.58
C SER A 9 -23.64 27.15 -49.39
N LEU A 10 -23.20 25.91 -49.20
CA LEU A 10 -23.41 25.15 -47.96
C LEU A 10 -22.38 25.61 -46.92
N SER A 11 -22.83 26.42 -45.98
CA SER A 11 -22.10 26.76 -44.75
C SER A 11 -22.16 25.59 -43.77
N LEU A 12 -21.08 24.82 -43.64
CA LEU A 12 -20.86 23.97 -42.46
C LEU A 12 -20.50 24.88 -41.27
N SER A 13 -21.46 25.15 -40.41
CA SER A 13 -21.20 25.72 -39.08
C SER A 13 -20.65 24.62 -38.17
N ALA A 14 -19.33 24.51 -38.07
CA ALA A 14 -18.67 23.79 -36.99
C ALA A 14 -18.80 24.63 -35.72
N SER A 15 -19.79 24.32 -34.88
CA SER A 15 -19.90 24.90 -33.54
C SER A 15 -18.73 24.38 -32.70
N ALA A 16 -17.69 25.20 -32.55
CA ALA A 16 -16.64 24.98 -31.56
C ALA A 16 -17.27 25.09 -30.17
N HIS A 17 -17.64 23.95 -29.58
CA HIS A 17 -18.08 23.91 -28.19
C HIS A 17 -16.88 24.30 -27.32
N ALA A 18 -17.09 25.29 -26.44
CA ALA A 18 -16.04 25.74 -25.54
C ALA A 18 -15.74 24.63 -24.54
N ARG A 19 -14.54 24.04 -24.63
CA ARG A 19 -14.03 22.99 -23.73
C ARG A 19 -14.34 23.36 -22.28
N LEU A 20 -14.98 22.44 -21.54
CA LEU A 20 -15.29 22.62 -20.12
C LEU A 20 -14.05 23.08 -19.31
N ASP A 21 -14.14 24.28 -18.72
CA ASP A 21 -13.15 24.78 -17.76
C ASP A 21 -13.40 24.16 -16.38
N LEU A 22 -12.53 23.22 -16.03
CA LEU A 22 -12.65 22.52 -14.76
C LEU A 22 -12.30 23.41 -13.57
N SER A 23 -11.47 24.45 -13.71
CA SER A 23 -11.13 25.33 -12.59
C SER A 23 -12.37 26.08 -12.08
N SER A 24 -13.15 26.64 -13.00
CA SER A 24 -14.46 27.25 -12.71
C SER A 24 -15.45 26.22 -12.16
N LEU A 25 -15.47 24.98 -12.66
CA LEU A 25 -16.35 23.93 -12.11
C LEU A 25 -16.01 23.62 -10.65
N ARG A 26 -14.73 23.54 -10.30
CA ARG A 26 -14.28 23.30 -8.92
C ARG A 26 -14.73 24.44 -8.00
N GLU A 27 -14.62 25.68 -8.46
CA GLU A 27 -15.05 26.85 -7.70
C GLU A 27 -16.56 26.85 -7.49
N ALA A 28 -17.35 26.65 -8.56
CA ALA A 28 -18.81 26.57 -8.48
C ALA A 28 -19.28 25.42 -7.56
N ALA A 29 -18.63 24.25 -7.63
CA ALA A 29 -18.92 23.12 -6.75
C ALA A 29 -18.58 23.42 -5.27
N ARG A 30 -17.50 24.16 -5.00
CA ARG A 30 -17.12 24.58 -3.65
C ARG A 30 -18.08 25.61 -3.06
N SER A 31 -18.50 26.59 -3.87
CA SER A 31 -19.47 27.62 -3.46
C SER A 31 -20.93 27.14 -3.49
N ARG A 32 -21.19 25.94 -4.01
CA ARG A 32 -22.53 25.38 -4.26
C ARG A 32 -23.38 26.28 -5.18
N ASP A 33 -22.75 26.89 -6.18
CA ASP A 33 -23.44 27.68 -7.22
C ASP A 33 -24.15 26.73 -8.22
N LEU A 34 -25.32 26.23 -7.83
CA LEU A 34 -26.10 25.29 -8.65
C LEU A 34 -26.45 25.85 -10.05
N PRO A 35 -26.87 27.12 -10.22
CA PRO A 35 -27.11 27.69 -11.55
C PRO A 35 -25.87 27.65 -12.45
N ALA A 36 -24.68 27.98 -11.92
CA ALA A 36 -23.44 27.91 -12.68
C ALA A 36 -23.11 26.48 -13.10
N ILE A 37 -23.23 25.51 -12.18
CA ILE A 37 -22.97 24.10 -12.48
C ILE A 37 -23.97 23.56 -13.52
N ALA A 38 -25.25 23.93 -13.43
CA ALA A 38 -26.27 23.51 -14.41
C ALA A 38 -25.93 24.05 -15.81
N LYS A 39 -25.57 25.33 -15.91
CA LYS A 39 -25.13 25.94 -17.18
C LYS A 39 -23.91 25.22 -17.77
N MET A 40 -22.95 24.83 -16.93
CA MET A 40 -21.79 24.04 -17.37
C MET A 40 -22.17 22.62 -17.82
N ALA A 41 -23.14 21.99 -17.16
CA ALA A 41 -23.65 20.67 -17.53
C ALA A 41 -24.31 20.68 -18.91
N ASP A 42 -25.09 21.72 -19.22
CA ASP A 42 -25.72 21.89 -20.53
C ASP A 42 -24.69 22.22 -21.62
N ALA A 43 -23.74 23.12 -21.31
CA ALA A 43 -22.72 23.55 -22.27
C ALA A 43 -21.72 22.45 -22.66
N SER A 44 -21.48 21.48 -21.76
CA SER A 44 -20.52 20.39 -21.99
C SER A 44 -21.14 19.15 -22.63
N ASN A 45 -22.40 19.18 -23.04
CA ASN A 45 -23.09 18.02 -23.62
C ASN A 45 -22.39 17.48 -24.87
N GLY A 46 -22.11 16.18 -24.89
CA GLY A 46 -21.35 15.49 -25.94
C GLY A 46 -19.83 15.55 -25.77
N GLU A 47 -19.31 16.31 -24.80
CA GLU A 47 -17.87 16.33 -24.49
C GLU A 47 -17.45 15.13 -23.65
N ALA A 48 -16.16 14.77 -23.69
CA ALA A 48 -15.62 13.67 -22.88
C ALA A 48 -15.91 13.86 -21.37
N LEU A 49 -15.90 15.10 -20.88
CA LEU A 49 -16.04 15.44 -19.45
C LEU A 49 -17.45 15.85 -19.04
N GLU A 50 -18.46 15.67 -19.90
CA GLU A 50 -19.85 16.10 -19.64
C GLU A 50 -20.43 15.58 -18.31
N MET A 51 -19.94 14.42 -17.84
CA MET A 51 -20.42 13.78 -16.62
C MET A 51 -20.00 14.51 -15.34
N TYR A 52 -18.92 15.29 -15.37
CA TYR A 52 -18.38 15.97 -14.18
C TYR A 52 -19.32 17.07 -13.65
N PRO A 53 -19.74 18.07 -14.44
CA PRO A 53 -20.68 19.08 -13.96
C PRO A 53 -22.04 18.45 -13.59
N ARG A 54 -22.51 17.45 -14.35
CA ARG A 54 -23.73 16.69 -14.01
C ARG A 54 -23.61 16.01 -12.64
N TYR A 55 -22.49 15.33 -12.38
CA TYR A 55 -22.21 14.72 -11.07
C TYR A 55 -22.25 15.76 -9.95
N TYR A 56 -21.54 16.88 -10.08
CA TYR A 56 -21.50 17.90 -9.03
C TYR A 56 -22.88 18.52 -8.77
N TRP A 57 -23.67 18.73 -9.82
CA TRP A 57 -25.04 19.23 -9.70
C TRP A 57 -25.95 18.26 -8.94
N LEU A 58 -25.91 16.97 -9.30
CA LEU A 58 -26.69 15.90 -8.67
C LEU A 58 -26.26 15.65 -7.22
N SER A 59 -24.95 15.48 -6.98
CA SER A 59 -24.39 15.21 -5.65
C SER A 59 -24.68 16.34 -4.66
N SER A 60 -24.70 17.61 -5.13
CA SER A 60 -25.04 18.76 -4.28
C SER A 60 -26.49 18.78 -3.80
N GLN A 61 -27.38 18.03 -4.45
CA GLN A 61 -28.82 18.00 -4.17
C GLN A 61 -29.31 16.58 -3.82
N LEU A 62 -28.40 15.68 -3.43
CA LEU A 62 -28.66 14.25 -3.24
C LEU A 62 -29.86 13.93 -2.33
N THR A 63 -30.14 14.77 -1.33
CA THR A 63 -31.26 14.60 -0.40
C THR A 63 -32.63 14.94 -0.98
N THR A 64 -32.69 15.64 -2.12
CA THR A 64 -33.92 16.11 -2.78
C THR A 64 -34.07 15.63 -4.21
N ILE A 65 -32.99 15.07 -4.80
CA ILE A 65 -32.98 14.59 -6.17
C ILE A 65 -33.94 13.40 -6.38
N SER A 66 -34.53 13.31 -7.57
CA SER A 66 -35.42 12.20 -7.94
C SER A 66 -34.63 10.91 -8.22
N GLU A 67 -35.21 9.74 -7.94
CA GLU A 67 -34.56 8.47 -8.27
C GLU A 67 -34.35 8.31 -9.78
N SER A 68 -35.25 8.87 -10.61
CA SER A 68 -35.13 8.85 -12.07
C SER A 68 -33.91 9.61 -12.58
N ASP A 69 -33.56 10.74 -11.97
CA ASP A 69 -32.36 11.51 -12.35
C ASP A 69 -31.10 10.73 -12.00
N VAL A 70 -31.07 10.11 -10.82
CA VAL A 70 -29.97 9.26 -10.37
C VAL A 70 -29.79 8.06 -11.30
N GLN A 71 -30.89 7.35 -11.61
CA GLN A 71 -30.87 6.21 -12.52
C GLN A 71 -30.44 6.62 -13.93
N SER A 72 -30.88 7.77 -14.41
CA SER A 72 -30.47 8.30 -15.72
C SER A 72 -28.97 8.57 -15.76
N PHE A 73 -28.42 9.21 -14.74
CA PHE A 73 -26.98 9.45 -14.63
C PHE A 73 -26.19 8.14 -14.56
N LEU A 74 -26.56 7.22 -13.66
CA LEU A 74 -25.86 5.95 -13.48
C LEU A 74 -25.96 5.07 -14.72
N LYS A 75 -27.09 5.09 -15.44
CA LYS A 75 -27.24 4.35 -16.71
C LYS A 75 -26.37 4.91 -17.82
N ASN A 76 -26.29 6.24 -17.94
CA ASN A 76 -25.53 6.90 -19.00
C ASN A 76 -24.01 6.80 -18.78
N TYR A 77 -23.57 6.78 -17.53
CA TYR A 77 -22.15 6.82 -17.17
C TYR A 77 -21.67 5.59 -16.40
N ASP A 78 -22.41 4.48 -16.49
CA ASP A 78 -22.04 3.25 -15.80
C ASP A 78 -20.63 2.79 -16.20
N ASN A 79 -19.98 2.00 -15.35
CA ASN A 79 -18.60 1.58 -15.53
C ASN A 79 -17.61 2.76 -15.61
N SER A 80 -17.78 3.76 -14.74
CA SER A 80 -16.80 4.83 -14.52
C SER A 80 -16.56 5.03 -13.02
N PRO A 81 -15.38 5.49 -12.60
CA PRO A 81 -15.08 5.71 -11.19
C PRO A 81 -15.94 6.82 -10.57
N LEU A 82 -16.34 7.84 -11.35
CA LEU A 82 -17.20 8.90 -10.86
C LEU A 82 -18.65 8.44 -10.69
N ALA A 83 -19.16 7.60 -11.59
CA ALA A 83 -20.46 6.96 -11.40
C ALA A 83 -20.45 5.99 -10.21
N GLU A 84 -19.39 5.21 -10.02
CA GLU A 84 -19.26 4.33 -8.84
C GLU A 84 -19.22 5.14 -7.54
N ARG A 85 -18.49 6.25 -7.52
CA ARG A 85 -18.51 7.17 -6.38
C ARG A 85 -19.93 7.69 -6.11
N PHE A 86 -20.64 8.13 -7.14
CA PHE A 86 -21.99 8.64 -7.02
C PHE A 86 -22.97 7.56 -6.55
N ARG A 87 -22.85 6.33 -7.06
CA ARG A 87 -23.60 5.16 -6.59
C ARG A 87 -23.37 4.92 -5.10
N GLY A 88 -22.13 5.00 -4.62
CA GLY A 88 -21.80 4.89 -3.20
C GLY A 88 -22.43 6.00 -2.35
N GLU A 89 -22.42 7.25 -2.83
CA GLU A 89 -23.10 8.38 -2.17
C GLU A 89 -24.63 8.14 -2.12
N TRP A 90 -25.21 7.71 -3.23
CA TRP A 90 -26.64 7.43 -3.34
C TRP A 90 -27.09 6.25 -2.46
N LEU A 91 -26.32 5.17 -2.41
CA LEU A 91 -26.61 4.02 -1.55
C LEU A 91 -26.65 4.42 -0.07
N LYS A 92 -25.78 5.33 0.37
CA LYS A 92 -25.82 5.86 1.75
C LYS A 92 -27.10 6.65 2.00
N GLU A 93 -27.52 7.47 1.05
CA GLU A 93 -28.76 8.24 1.15
C GLU A 93 -30.00 7.32 1.15
N LEU A 94 -30.05 6.32 0.28
CA LEU A 94 -31.09 5.29 0.28
C LEU A 94 -31.14 4.53 1.61
N GLY A 95 -29.97 4.19 2.16
CA GLY A 95 -29.86 3.57 3.49
C GLY A 95 -30.42 4.48 4.59
N ARG A 96 -30.11 5.78 4.56
CA ARG A 96 -30.66 6.78 5.49
C ARG A 96 -32.19 6.88 5.37
N ARG A 97 -32.73 6.83 4.15
CA ARG A 97 -34.18 6.82 3.87
C ARG A 97 -34.84 5.47 4.16
N LYS A 98 -34.06 4.42 4.43
CA LYS A 98 -34.51 3.01 4.53
C LYS A 98 -35.25 2.53 3.27
N SER A 99 -34.89 3.07 2.11
CA SER A 99 -35.47 2.72 0.81
C SER A 99 -34.82 1.45 0.27
N TRP A 100 -35.07 0.32 0.94
CA TRP A 100 -34.32 -0.93 0.76
C TRP A 100 -34.48 -1.58 -0.62
N ALA A 101 -35.64 -1.45 -1.26
CA ALA A 101 -35.85 -1.98 -2.60
C ALA A 101 -34.89 -1.31 -3.62
N SER A 102 -34.89 0.03 -3.68
CA SER A 102 -33.96 0.79 -4.52
C SER A 102 -32.51 0.59 -4.09
N PHE A 103 -32.24 0.47 -2.77
CA PHE A 103 -30.90 0.19 -2.26
C PHE A 103 -30.35 -1.12 -2.81
N ASN A 104 -31.11 -2.21 -2.72
CA ASN A 104 -30.65 -3.53 -3.16
C ASN A 104 -30.42 -3.60 -4.67
N LEU A 105 -31.25 -2.91 -5.46
CA LEU A 105 -31.08 -2.82 -6.92
C LEU A 105 -29.76 -2.12 -7.30
N GLU A 106 -29.41 -1.04 -6.62
CA GLU A 106 -28.15 -0.33 -6.89
C GLU A 106 -26.95 -0.99 -6.24
N TYR A 107 -27.11 -1.61 -5.07
CA TYR A 107 -26.03 -2.32 -4.38
C TYR A 107 -25.53 -3.52 -5.20
N ALA A 108 -26.44 -4.22 -5.90
CA ALA A 108 -26.08 -5.32 -6.79
C ALA A 108 -25.16 -4.89 -7.95
N LYS A 109 -25.08 -3.60 -8.26
CA LYS A 109 -24.23 -3.01 -9.31
C LYS A 109 -22.95 -2.36 -8.76
N ALA A 110 -22.79 -2.27 -7.43
CA ALA A 110 -21.66 -1.61 -6.81
C ALA A 110 -20.36 -2.43 -6.96
N ASP A 111 -19.27 -1.76 -7.31
CA ASP A 111 -17.94 -2.37 -7.43
C ASP A 111 -17.19 -2.28 -6.10
N ALA A 112 -16.98 -3.43 -5.47
CA ALA A 112 -16.26 -3.54 -4.19
C ALA A 112 -16.80 -2.59 -3.08
N PRO A 113 -18.08 -2.74 -2.66
CA PRO A 113 -18.69 -1.88 -1.66
C PRO A 113 -17.91 -1.87 -0.35
N ASN A 114 -17.69 -0.69 0.21
CA ASN A 114 -16.97 -0.53 1.48
C ASN A 114 -17.77 -1.09 2.68
N ASN A 115 -17.12 -1.18 3.85
CA ASN A 115 -17.73 -1.75 5.06
C ASN A 115 -19.05 -1.08 5.46
N GLU A 116 -19.18 0.25 5.27
CA GLU A 116 -20.41 0.97 5.58
C GLU A 116 -21.57 0.51 4.68
N LEU A 117 -21.33 0.39 3.37
CA LEU A 117 -22.34 -0.11 2.42
C LEU A 117 -22.68 -1.59 2.67
N GLN A 118 -21.70 -2.42 3.03
CA GLN A 118 -21.95 -3.82 3.42
C GLN A 118 -22.84 -3.90 4.67
N CYS A 119 -22.61 -3.03 5.67
CA CYS A 119 -23.48 -2.94 6.83
C CYS A 119 -24.88 -2.43 6.48
N LEU A 120 -25.03 -1.46 5.57
CA LEU A 120 -26.34 -1.04 5.07
C LEU A 120 -27.07 -2.17 4.30
N ARG A 121 -26.34 -2.99 3.54
CA ARG A 121 -26.91 -4.21 2.91
C ARG A 121 -27.40 -5.22 3.95
N ALA A 122 -26.68 -5.38 5.05
CA ALA A 122 -27.12 -6.23 6.15
C ALA A 122 -28.32 -5.62 6.90
N GLN A 123 -28.39 -4.29 7.07
CA GLN A 123 -29.59 -3.64 7.60
C GLN A 123 -30.82 -3.85 6.73
N SER A 124 -30.67 -3.79 5.40
CA SER A 124 -31.75 -4.16 4.49
C SER A 124 -32.21 -5.61 4.70
N ALA A 125 -31.27 -6.53 4.95
CA ALA A 125 -31.59 -7.94 5.22
C ALA A 125 -32.37 -8.10 6.53
N ILE A 126 -32.02 -7.34 7.58
CA ILE A 126 -32.79 -7.30 8.83
C ILE A 126 -34.22 -6.85 8.56
N ALA A 127 -34.43 -5.80 7.75
CA ALA A 127 -35.76 -5.29 7.44
C ALA A 127 -36.62 -6.28 6.62
N SER A 128 -35.99 -7.12 5.79
CA SER A 128 -36.65 -8.12 4.95
C SER A 128 -36.65 -9.55 5.54
N ASN A 129 -36.10 -9.74 6.75
CA ASN A 129 -35.85 -11.06 7.35
C ASN A 129 -35.03 -12.03 6.47
N GLU A 130 -34.04 -11.51 5.73
CA GLU A 130 -33.08 -12.31 4.95
C GLU A 130 -31.87 -12.69 5.82
N ALA A 131 -31.66 -13.98 6.11
CA ALA A 131 -30.55 -14.43 6.95
C ALA A 131 -29.17 -14.29 6.25
N ALA A 132 -29.05 -14.72 5.00
CA ALA A 132 -27.75 -14.84 4.33
C ALA A 132 -26.94 -13.51 4.26
N PRO A 133 -27.52 -12.35 3.90
CA PRO A 133 -26.76 -11.10 3.85
C PRO A 133 -26.44 -10.52 5.23
N LEU A 134 -27.23 -10.85 6.25
CA LEU A 134 -26.91 -10.51 7.65
C LEU A 134 -25.67 -11.29 8.10
N SER A 135 -25.68 -12.62 7.93
CA SER A 135 -24.53 -13.49 8.28
C SER A 135 -23.26 -13.11 7.51
N ALA A 136 -23.38 -12.66 6.25
CA ALA A 136 -22.25 -12.21 5.44
C ALA A 136 -21.52 -10.98 6.04
N ALA A 137 -22.16 -10.20 6.92
CA ALA A 137 -21.54 -9.08 7.61
C ALA A 137 -20.77 -9.47 8.88
N LYS A 138 -20.88 -10.72 9.36
CA LYS A 138 -20.19 -11.21 10.57
C LYS A 138 -18.67 -10.94 10.55
N PRO A 139 -17.92 -11.16 9.44
CA PRO A 139 -16.48 -10.88 9.41
C PRO A 139 -16.12 -9.42 9.70
N LEU A 140 -17.03 -8.46 9.47
CA LEU A 140 -16.81 -7.03 9.75
C LEU A 140 -16.69 -6.73 11.26
N TRP A 141 -17.16 -7.65 12.11
CA TRP A 141 -16.99 -7.56 13.56
C TRP A 141 -15.52 -7.66 13.97
N PHE A 142 -14.75 -8.54 13.34
CA PHE A 142 -13.38 -8.88 13.75
C PHE A 142 -12.35 -7.87 13.25
N SER A 143 -12.49 -6.63 13.72
CA SER A 143 -11.57 -5.53 13.43
C SER A 143 -11.11 -4.86 14.72
N ALA A 144 -9.81 -4.58 14.78
CA ALA A 144 -9.24 -3.71 15.80
C ALA A 144 -9.74 -2.27 15.69
N ARG A 145 -10.30 -1.85 14.55
CA ARG A 145 -10.75 -0.46 14.32
C ARG A 145 -12.25 -0.29 14.60
N PRO A 146 -12.69 0.91 15.04
CA PRO A 146 -14.09 1.29 15.03
C PRO A 146 -14.67 1.12 13.63
N GLN A 147 -15.90 0.61 13.55
CA GLN A 147 -16.65 0.49 12.29
C GLN A 147 -17.60 1.68 12.14
N SER A 148 -18.18 1.84 10.95
CA SER A 148 -19.25 2.83 10.74
C SER A 148 -20.41 2.58 11.70
N GLU A 149 -21.09 3.66 12.12
CA GLU A 149 -22.32 3.58 12.92
C GLU A 149 -23.40 2.73 12.25
N ALA A 150 -23.40 2.64 10.91
CA ALA A 150 -24.26 1.75 10.15
C ALA A 150 -24.09 0.27 10.53
N CYS A 151 -22.98 -0.13 11.13
CA CYS A 151 -22.76 -1.52 11.56
C CYS A 151 -23.36 -1.83 12.93
N ASN A 152 -23.70 -0.83 13.75
CA ASN A 152 -24.22 -1.06 15.10
C ASN A 152 -25.50 -1.92 15.10
N PRO A 153 -26.59 -1.56 14.39
CA PRO A 153 -27.80 -2.40 14.37
C PRO A 153 -27.57 -3.78 13.76
N VAL A 154 -26.56 -3.92 12.88
CA VAL A 154 -26.18 -5.20 12.28
C VAL A 154 -25.54 -6.11 13.32
N PHE A 155 -24.58 -5.58 14.10
CA PHE A 155 -23.97 -6.33 15.18
C PHE A 155 -24.99 -6.66 16.26
N ASP A 156 -25.88 -5.72 16.61
CA ASP A 156 -26.98 -5.97 17.54
C ASP A 156 -27.82 -7.17 17.11
N ALA A 157 -28.22 -7.22 15.84
CA ALA A 157 -28.96 -8.34 15.26
C ALA A 157 -28.17 -9.66 15.26
N LEU A 158 -26.88 -9.64 14.91
CA LEU A 158 -26.04 -10.84 14.94
C LEU A 158 -25.88 -11.43 16.34
N PHE A 159 -25.80 -10.60 17.39
CA PHE A 159 -25.81 -11.08 18.78
C PHE A 159 -27.19 -11.62 19.19
N ASN A 160 -28.26 -10.94 18.80
CA ASN A 160 -29.62 -11.38 19.13
C ASN A 160 -29.98 -12.70 18.44
N ASN A 161 -29.42 -12.97 17.27
CA ASN A 161 -29.57 -14.21 16.51
C ASN A 161 -28.55 -15.30 16.92
N GLU A 162 -27.74 -15.05 17.95
CA GLU A 162 -26.69 -15.96 18.44
C GLU A 162 -25.60 -16.30 17.38
N GLU A 163 -25.53 -15.56 16.28
CA GLU A 163 -24.46 -15.66 15.30
C GLU A 163 -23.15 -15.03 15.80
N LEU A 164 -23.25 -14.07 16.72
CA LEU A 164 -22.14 -13.55 17.52
C LEU A 164 -22.40 -13.83 19.00
N SER A 165 -21.35 -14.26 19.68
CA SER A 165 -21.35 -14.64 21.08
C SER A 165 -20.51 -13.69 21.95
N GLN A 166 -20.61 -13.82 23.27
CA GLN A 166 -19.71 -13.11 24.18
C GLN A 166 -18.23 -13.46 23.91
N ALA A 167 -17.93 -14.67 23.44
CA ALA A 167 -16.57 -15.06 23.05
C ALA A 167 -16.08 -14.24 21.85
N ASP A 168 -16.94 -13.94 20.88
CA ASP A 168 -16.60 -13.07 19.76
C ASP A 168 -16.39 -11.62 20.20
N ALA A 169 -17.12 -11.16 21.22
CA ALA A 169 -16.87 -9.86 21.84
C ALA A 169 -15.47 -9.80 22.47
N TRP A 170 -15.08 -10.85 23.21
CA TRP A 170 -13.73 -10.98 23.75
C TRP A 170 -12.65 -11.05 22.67
N ALA A 171 -12.88 -11.78 21.58
CA ALA A 171 -11.97 -11.83 20.45
C ALA A 171 -11.71 -10.42 19.86
N ARG A 172 -12.76 -9.60 19.73
CA ARG A 172 -12.62 -8.22 19.25
C ARG A 172 -11.95 -7.29 20.28
N ILE A 173 -12.24 -7.46 21.58
CA ILE A 173 -11.54 -6.76 22.66
C ILE A 173 -10.04 -7.02 22.57
N ARG A 174 -9.65 -8.29 22.39
CA ARG A 174 -8.24 -8.70 22.24
C ARG A 174 -7.58 -8.02 21.04
N LEU A 175 -8.23 -7.99 19.87
CA LEU A 175 -7.74 -7.26 18.68
C LEU A 175 -7.56 -5.76 18.96
N ALA A 176 -8.52 -5.13 19.63
CA ALA A 176 -8.45 -3.71 19.98
C ALA A 176 -7.31 -3.42 20.97
N LEU A 177 -7.10 -4.27 21.97
CA LEU A 177 -6.00 -4.12 22.93
C LEU A 177 -4.62 -4.31 22.27
N ALA A 178 -4.48 -5.28 21.36
CA ALA A 178 -3.24 -5.50 20.62
C ALA A 178 -2.82 -4.26 19.79
N ASP A 179 -3.79 -3.61 19.13
CA ASP A 179 -3.60 -2.34 18.39
C ASP A 179 -3.61 -1.09 19.30
N ASN A 180 -3.57 -1.28 20.62
CA ASN A 180 -3.56 -0.21 21.63
C ASN A 180 -4.78 0.74 21.57
N ARG A 181 -5.93 0.25 21.07
CA ARG A 181 -7.22 0.95 21.01
C ARG A 181 -8.06 0.63 22.23
N THR A 182 -7.58 1.10 23.37
CA THR A 182 -8.15 0.77 24.67
C THR A 182 -9.56 1.31 24.90
N ASP A 183 -9.92 2.45 24.29
CA ASP A 183 -11.29 2.98 24.36
C ASP A 183 -12.30 2.09 23.64
N LEU A 184 -11.93 1.53 22.48
CA LEU A 184 -12.78 0.58 21.78
C LEU A 184 -12.93 -0.70 22.60
N ALA A 185 -11.84 -1.23 23.15
CA ALA A 185 -11.88 -2.40 24.03
C ALA A 185 -12.83 -2.20 25.22
N ARG A 186 -12.80 -1.01 25.83
CA ARG A 186 -13.73 -0.61 26.90
C ARG A 186 -15.19 -0.57 26.43
N GLN A 187 -15.47 0.02 25.28
CA GLN A 187 -16.83 0.08 24.72
C GLN A 187 -17.39 -1.32 24.44
N LEU A 188 -16.54 -2.22 23.93
CA LEU A 188 -16.92 -3.60 23.63
C LEU A 188 -17.20 -4.46 24.88
N ALA A 189 -16.70 -4.05 26.06
CA ALA A 189 -16.92 -4.78 27.31
C ALA A 189 -18.40 -4.96 27.66
N ALA A 190 -19.28 -4.06 27.18
CA ALA A 190 -20.73 -4.19 27.33
C ALA A 190 -21.31 -5.45 26.66
N ARG A 191 -20.70 -5.89 25.55
CA ARG A 191 -21.05 -7.12 24.83
C ARG A 191 -20.36 -8.37 25.39
N ALA A 192 -19.48 -8.18 26.39
CA ALA A 192 -18.66 -9.22 27.00
C ALA A 192 -18.98 -9.43 28.49
N GLY A 193 -20.18 -9.03 28.93
CA GLY A 193 -20.66 -9.23 30.31
C GLY A 193 -20.32 -8.10 31.30
N ASN A 194 -19.90 -6.92 30.82
CA ASN A 194 -19.56 -5.75 31.66
C ASN A 194 -18.58 -6.05 32.82
N PRO A 195 -17.40 -6.61 32.54
CA PRO A 195 -16.40 -6.89 33.57
C PRO A 195 -15.98 -5.61 34.31
N ALA A 196 -15.95 -5.67 35.64
CA ALA A 196 -15.64 -4.53 36.51
C ALA A 196 -14.23 -3.97 36.31
N GLU A 197 -13.32 -4.77 35.73
CA GLU A 197 -11.95 -4.37 35.43
C GLU A 197 -11.86 -3.36 34.28
N PHE A 198 -12.81 -3.38 33.32
CA PHE A 198 -12.80 -2.55 32.11
C PHE A 198 -13.37 -1.13 32.33
N THR A 199 -12.83 -0.42 33.32
CA THR A 199 -13.13 1.00 33.52
C THR A 199 -12.09 1.90 32.85
N ALA A 200 -12.47 3.14 32.51
CA ALA A 200 -11.53 4.12 31.96
C ALA A 200 -10.33 4.36 32.89
N ARG A 201 -10.58 4.41 34.22
CA ARG A 201 -9.54 4.57 35.23
C ARG A 201 -8.53 3.42 35.22
N ASN A 202 -9.00 2.17 35.25
CA ASN A 202 -8.13 1.00 35.31
C ASN A 202 -7.30 0.85 34.03
N ILE A 203 -7.94 0.98 32.88
CA ILE A 203 -7.28 0.89 31.57
C ILE A 203 -6.22 1.99 31.41
N SER A 204 -6.53 3.23 31.80
CA SER A 204 -5.57 4.33 31.76
C SER A 204 -4.39 4.10 32.72
N ALA A 205 -4.66 3.62 33.93
CA ALA A 205 -3.60 3.31 34.90
C ALA A 205 -2.68 2.18 34.39
N LEU A 206 -3.25 1.17 33.75
CA LEU A 206 -2.53 0.05 33.14
C LEU A 206 -1.68 0.51 31.95
N ALA A 207 -2.21 1.38 31.10
CA ALA A 207 -1.45 1.94 29.98
C ALA A 207 -0.26 2.78 30.47
N ALA A 208 -0.43 3.56 31.54
CA ALA A 208 0.61 4.43 32.10
C ALA A 208 1.69 3.64 32.86
N ASN A 209 1.30 2.67 33.69
CA ASN A 209 2.20 1.92 34.57
C ASN A 209 1.93 0.40 34.49
N PRO A 210 2.19 -0.23 33.34
CA PRO A 210 1.75 -1.60 33.07
C PRO A 210 2.33 -2.62 34.06
N GLU A 211 3.59 -2.48 34.46
CA GLU A 211 4.25 -3.43 35.37
C GLU A 211 3.66 -3.38 36.79
N ASN A 212 3.47 -2.19 37.37
CA ASN A 212 2.88 -2.04 38.70
C ASN A 212 1.42 -2.54 38.73
N GLN A 213 0.66 -2.29 37.67
CA GLN A 213 -0.74 -2.73 37.60
C GLN A 213 -0.86 -4.22 37.32
N PHE A 214 0.07 -4.83 36.58
CA PHE A 214 0.07 -6.26 36.27
C PHE A 214 -0.07 -7.14 37.52
N ALA A 215 0.65 -6.82 38.60
CA ALA A 215 0.62 -7.58 39.85
C ALA A 215 -0.74 -7.53 40.59
N LYS A 216 -1.65 -6.62 40.19
CA LYS A 216 -2.97 -6.43 40.81
C LYS A 216 -4.10 -7.08 40.02
N LEU A 217 -3.81 -7.64 38.85
CA LEU A 217 -4.80 -8.24 37.97
C LEU A 217 -5.14 -9.66 38.45
N SER A 218 -6.42 -10.00 38.46
CA SER A 218 -6.89 -11.36 38.75
C SER A 218 -6.82 -12.22 37.50
N LEU A 219 -5.94 -13.23 37.48
CA LEU A 219 -5.80 -14.13 36.32
C LEU A 219 -6.90 -15.22 36.26
N SER A 220 -7.75 -15.32 37.29
CA SER A 220 -8.90 -16.23 37.27
C SER A 220 -10.04 -15.71 36.39
N THR A 221 -10.13 -14.40 36.15
CA THR A 221 -11.16 -13.80 35.29
C THR A 221 -10.65 -13.62 33.87
N GLN A 222 -11.52 -13.76 32.86
CA GLN A 222 -11.13 -13.50 31.47
C GLN A 222 -10.67 -12.04 31.28
N ALA A 223 -11.37 -11.11 31.93
CA ALA A 223 -11.02 -9.68 31.90
C ALA A 223 -9.60 -9.41 32.42
N GLY A 224 -9.24 -9.98 33.58
CA GLY A 224 -7.91 -9.81 34.13
C GLY A 224 -6.82 -10.45 33.26
N ARG A 225 -7.09 -11.60 32.62
CA ARG A 225 -6.16 -12.22 31.66
C ARG A 225 -5.94 -11.36 30.42
N GLU A 226 -6.98 -10.82 29.78
CA GLU A 226 -6.82 -9.93 28.61
C GLU A 226 -6.02 -8.67 28.95
N LEU A 227 -6.30 -8.07 30.11
CA LEU A 227 -5.56 -6.90 30.59
C LEU A 227 -4.10 -7.26 30.95
N ALA A 228 -3.86 -8.45 31.49
CA ALA A 228 -2.51 -8.93 31.79
C ALA A 228 -1.69 -9.12 30.51
N ILE A 229 -2.27 -9.73 29.47
CA ILE A 229 -1.60 -9.89 28.18
C ILE A 229 -1.33 -8.53 27.52
N TYR A 230 -2.29 -7.61 27.57
CA TYR A 230 -2.08 -6.23 27.10
C TYR A 230 -0.92 -5.55 27.86
N ALA A 231 -0.86 -5.69 29.19
CA ALA A 231 0.22 -5.14 30.01
C ALA A 231 1.59 -5.75 29.64
N LEU A 232 1.66 -7.08 29.46
CA LEU A 232 2.86 -7.77 29.00
C LEU A 232 3.33 -7.24 27.64
N GLY A 233 2.41 -7.05 26.69
CA GLY A 233 2.73 -6.43 25.40
C GLY A 233 3.25 -4.99 25.54
N ARG A 234 2.69 -4.19 26.45
CA ARG A 234 3.20 -2.84 26.76
C ARG A 234 4.61 -2.88 27.35
N ILE A 235 4.88 -3.78 28.29
CA ILE A 235 6.21 -3.98 28.89
C ILE A 235 7.19 -4.46 27.82
N ALA A 236 6.80 -5.38 26.95
CA ALA A 236 7.67 -5.91 25.91
C ALA A 236 8.15 -4.83 24.93
N ARG A 237 7.35 -3.78 24.67
CA ARG A 237 7.77 -2.65 23.83
C ARG A 237 8.98 -1.91 24.39
N THR A 238 9.15 -1.86 25.72
CA THR A 238 10.32 -1.25 26.38
C THR A 238 11.37 -2.31 26.68
N ASN A 239 11.00 -3.39 27.39
CA ASN A 239 11.88 -4.46 27.84
C ASN A 239 11.23 -5.85 27.60
N PRO A 240 11.52 -6.51 26.46
CA PRO A 240 11.02 -7.84 26.14
C PRO A 240 11.38 -8.91 27.18
N ASP A 241 12.60 -8.90 27.71
CA ASP A 241 13.05 -9.89 28.71
C ASP A 241 12.24 -9.78 30.00
N ARG A 242 11.94 -8.55 30.43
CA ARG A 242 11.11 -8.33 31.61
C ARG A 242 9.69 -8.86 31.41
N ALA A 243 9.09 -8.62 30.24
CA ALA A 243 7.78 -9.17 29.91
C ALA A 243 7.80 -10.71 29.90
N ALA A 244 8.81 -11.32 29.28
CA ALA A 244 8.98 -12.77 29.26
C ALA A 244 9.16 -13.36 30.67
N SER A 245 9.96 -12.70 31.53
CA SER A 245 10.14 -13.08 32.93
C SER A 245 8.83 -13.04 33.73
N LEU A 246 8.04 -11.97 33.56
CA LEU A 246 6.73 -11.85 34.20
C LEU A 246 5.75 -12.93 33.71
N LEU A 247 5.71 -13.19 32.41
CA LEU A 247 4.86 -14.24 31.84
C LEU A 247 5.25 -15.62 32.37
N ASN A 248 6.53 -15.99 32.36
CA ASN A 248 7.00 -17.26 32.94
C ASN A 248 6.55 -17.44 34.40
N GLY A 249 6.51 -16.36 35.19
CA GLY A 249 6.09 -16.40 36.60
C GLY A 249 4.59 -16.72 36.81
N VAL A 250 3.74 -16.42 35.83
CA VAL A 250 2.28 -16.61 35.91
C VAL A 250 1.72 -17.58 34.88
N GLU A 251 2.54 -18.09 33.96
CA GLU A 251 2.14 -18.87 32.78
C GLU A 251 1.22 -20.03 33.16
N LYS A 252 1.55 -20.78 34.21
CA LYS A 252 0.77 -21.94 34.70
C LYS A 252 -0.63 -21.58 35.21
N GLN A 253 -0.89 -20.30 35.49
CA GLN A 253 -2.20 -19.80 35.92
C GLN A 253 -3.10 -19.44 34.73
N LEU A 254 -2.54 -19.32 33.52
CA LEU A 254 -3.27 -18.97 32.31
C LEU A 254 -3.76 -20.24 31.58
N PRO A 255 -4.92 -20.21 30.92
CA PRO A 255 -5.31 -21.23 29.94
C PRO A 255 -4.28 -21.33 28.80
N VAL A 256 -4.14 -22.51 28.20
CA VAL A 256 -3.16 -22.76 27.11
C VAL A 256 -3.29 -21.77 25.95
N ALA A 257 -4.53 -21.42 25.56
CA ALA A 257 -4.77 -20.43 24.51
C ALA A 257 -4.23 -19.03 24.86
N ASP A 258 -4.31 -18.64 26.13
CA ASP A 258 -3.84 -17.34 26.62
C ASP A 258 -2.32 -17.34 26.80
N GLN A 259 -1.73 -18.46 27.26
CA GLN A 259 -0.28 -18.64 27.28
C GLN A 259 0.31 -18.45 25.88
N ARG A 260 -0.28 -19.15 24.90
CA ARG A 260 0.14 -19.08 23.49
C ARG A 260 0.08 -17.66 22.98
N TYR A 261 -1.09 -17.02 23.09
CA TYR A 261 -1.27 -15.65 22.61
C TYR A 261 -0.33 -14.66 23.30
N ALA A 262 -0.10 -14.78 24.62
CA ALA A 262 0.84 -13.93 25.34
C ALA A 262 2.28 -14.06 24.81
N TRP A 263 2.74 -15.30 24.56
CA TRP A 263 4.04 -15.55 23.96
C TRP A 263 4.13 -15.05 22.52
N GLN A 264 3.07 -15.17 21.73
CA GLN A 264 2.99 -14.60 20.39
C GLN A 264 3.16 -13.07 20.43
N GLN A 265 2.45 -12.39 21.33
CA GLN A 265 2.57 -10.92 21.47
C GLN A 265 3.97 -10.48 21.89
N ILE A 266 4.55 -11.11 22.91
CA ILE A 266 5.92 -10.81 23.36
C ILE A 266 6.93 -11.12 22.24
N GLY A 267 6.81 -12.29 21.61
CA GLY A 267 7.69 -12.76 20.56
C GLY A 267 7.67 -11.89 19.30
N LEU A 268 6.49 -11.43 18.85
CA LEU A 268 6.36 -10.53 17.70
C LEU A 268 6.96 -9.15 17.98
N ILE A 269 6.74 -8.61 19.18
CA ILE A 269 7.36 -7.35 19.60
C ILE A 269 8.88 -7.50 19.68
N ALA A 270 9.36 -8.59 20.27
CA ALA A 270 10.77 -8.92 20.36
C ALA A 270 11.41 -9.09 18.97
N ALA A 271 10.72 -9.72 18.02
CA ALA A 271 11.18 -9.90 16.65
C ALA A 271 11.37 -8.56 15.93
N LYS A 272 10.41 -7.64 16.07
CA LYS A 272 10.50 -6.26 15.53
C LYS A 272 11.56 -5.42 16.24
N LYS A 273 11.88 -5.73 17.49
CA LYS A 273 13.04 -5.18 18.22
C LYS A 273 14.34 -5.92 17.92
N GLN A 274 14.32 -6.91 17.03
CA GLN A 274 15.48 -7.70 16.60
C GLN A 274 16.17 -8.42 17.77
N HIS A 275 15.38 -8.88 18.74
CA HIS A 275 15.84 -9.57 19.94
C HIS A 275 16.20 -11.03 19.68
N GLU A 276 17.28 -11.54 20.27
CA GLU A 276 17.77 -12.91 20.04
C GLU A 276 16.77 -13.99 20.49
N GLN A 277 16.07 -13.77 21.60
CA GLN A 277 15.10 -14.74 22.12
C GLN A 277 13.75 -14.71 21.37
N ALA A 278 13.57 -13.80 20.40
CA ALA A 278 12.28 -13.63 19.73
C ALA A 278 11.78 -14.91 19.06
N SER A 279 12.67 -15.64 18.36
CA SER A 279 12.31 -16.90 17.71
C SER A 279 11.87 -17.96 18.73
N ALA A 280 12.59 -18.08 19.84
CA ALA A 280 12.28 -19.03 20.91
C ALA A 280 10.93 -18.72 21.57
N TRP A 281 10.67 -17.44 21.89
CA TRP A 281 9.39 -17.02 22.47
C TRP A 281 8.21 -17.23 21.51
N LEU A 282 8.38 -16.97 20.21
CA LEU A 282 7.39 -17.33 19.19
C LEU A 282 7.16 -18.85 19.12
N GLY A 283 8.20 -19.65 19.35
CA GLY A 283 8.10 -21.11 19.42
C GLY A 283 7.20 -21.60 20.55
N LYS A 284 7.22 -20.92 21.71
CA LYS A 284 6.29 -21.22 22.83
C LYS A 284 4.83 -20.89 22.50
N GLY A 285 4.61 -19.88 21.67
CA GLY A 285 3.28 -19.46 21.24
C GLY A 285 2.70 -20.24 20.06
N ASP A 286 3.57 -20.89 19.29
CA ASP A 286 3.35 -21.38 17.92
C ASP A 286 2.75 -20.33 16.96
N THR A 287 2.45 -20.73 15.73
CA THR A 287 1.98 -19.85 14.65
C THR A 287 0.47 -19.92 14.39
N LEU A 288 -0.29 -20.66 15.19
CA LEU A 288 -1.74 -20.80 14.99
C LEU A 288 -2.44 -19.46 15.25
N GLY A 289 -3.39 -19.12 14.38
CA GLY A 289 -4.20 -17.91 14.50
C GLY A 289 -3.48 -16.61 14.16
N MET A 290 -2.18 -16.66 13.83
CA MET A 290 -1.45 -15.50 13.30
C MET A 290 -1.99 -15.11 11.92
N ASP A 291 -1.90 -13.83 11.56
CA ASP A 291 -2.05 -13.41 10.18
C ASP A 291 -0.76 -13.70 9.36
N GLY A 292 -0.80 -13.42 8.06
CA GLY A 292 0.34 -13.69 7.18
C GLY A 292 1.61 -12.89 7.53
N GLU A 293 1.46 -11.68 8.06
CA GLU A 293 2.61 -10.83 8.41
C GLU A 293 3.23 -11.28 9.74
N ASP A 294 2.42 -11.69 10.72
CA ASP A 294 2.90 -12.25 11.98
C ASP A 294 3.61 -13.61 11.76
N ARG A 295 3.06 -14.48 10.89
CA ARG A 295 3.77 -15.68 10.43
C ARG A 295 5.11 -15.34 9.79
N SER A 296 5.13 -14.33 8.92
CA SER A 296 6.35 -13.85 8.26
C SER A 296 7.39 -13.36 9.29
N TRP A 297 6.97 -12.63 10.32
CA TRP A 297 7.85 -12.21 11.41
C TRP A 297 8.41 -13.37 12.23
N SER A 298 7.65 -14.45 12.40
CA SER A 298 8.15 -15.66 13.05
C SER A 298 9.32 -16.29 12.28
N ILE A 299 9.27 -16.30 10.95
CA ILE A 299 10.35 -16.81 10.10
C ILE A 299 11.54 -15.84 10.12
N ARG A 300 11.29 -14.54 9.98
CA ARG A 300 12.33 -13.49 10.03
C ARG A 300 13.14 -13.53 11.33
N ALA A 301 12.48 -13.77 12.46
CA ALA A 301 13.16 -13.90 13.75
C ALA A 301 14.16 -15.06 13.77
N ALA A 302 13.82 -16.20 13.17
CA ALA A 302 14.72 -17.35 13.06
C ALA A 302 15.87 -17.07 12.06
N LEU A 303 15.53 -16.54 10.87
CA LEU A 303 16.52 -16.19 9.84
C LEU A 303 17.57 -15.21 10.34
N ARG A 304 17.17 -14.19 11.12
CA ARG A 304 18.09 -13.17 11.64
C ARG A 304 19.27 -13.75 12.41
N PHE A 305 19.02 -14.80 13.18
CA PHE A 305 20.00 -15.45 14.04
C PHE A 305 20.50 -16.79 13.45
N SER A 306 20.29 -17.00 12.14
CA SER A 306 20.73 -18.20 11.41
C SER A 306 20.18 -19.52 11.97
N ASP A 307 18.99 -19.48 12.59
CA ASP A 307 18.25 -20.67 13.02
C ASP A 307 17.50 -21.27 11.82
N TRP A 308 18.27 -21.94 10.95
CA TRP A 308 17.80 -22.46 9.67
C TRP A 308 16.76 -23.57 9.81
N GLU A 309 16.85 -24.38 10.88
CA GLU A 309 15.93 -25.48 11.15
C GLU A 309 14.54 -24.92 11.51
N THR A 310 14.47 -24.00 12.47
CA THR A 310 13.20 -23.37 12.84
C THR A 310 12.62 -22.54 11.69
N ALA A 311 13.47 -21.85 10.91
CA ALA A 311 13.02 -21.11 9.74
C ALA A 311 12.37 -22.03 8.70
N LEU A 312 12.99 -23.17 8.39
CA LEU A 312 12.45 -24.15 7.44
C LEU A 312 11.11 -24.72 7.94
N ALA A 313 11.05 -25.16 9.20
CA ALA A 313 9.82 -25.71 9.78
C ALA A 313 8.66 -24.71 9.71
N ARG A 314 8.93 -23.42 9.97
CA ARG A 314 7.92 -22.36 9.89
C ARG A 314 7.51 -22.04 8.47
N ILE A 315 8.43 -22.09 7.50
CA ILE A 315 8.09 -21.94 6.07
C ILE A 315 7.19 -23.08 5.61
N GLU A 316 7.48 -24.32 6.02
CA GLU A 316 6.69 -25.49 5.64
C GLU A 316 5.31 -25.54 6.31
N ALA A 317 5.15 -24.83 7.43
CA ALA A 317 3.87 -24.65 8.12
C ALA A 317 3.02 -23.49 7.57
N LEU A 318 3.52 -22.70 6.61
CA LEU A 318 2.73 -21.64 6.00
C LEU A 318 1.55 -22.22 5.19
N PRO A 319 0.44 -21.47 5.00
CA PRO A 319 -0.58 -21.82 4.02
C PRO A 319 0.03 -22.01 2.63
N ALA A 320 -0.51 -22.93 1.82
CA ALA A 320 0.02 -23.27 0.50
C ALA A 320 0.22 -22.03 -0.40
N GLN A 321 -0.72 -21.09 -0.38
CA GLN A 321 -0.62 -19.85 -1.16
C GLN A 321 0.58 -18.98 -0.76
N GLU A 322 0.91 -18.92 0.54
CA GLU A 322 2.08 -18.17 1.02
C GLU A 322 3.37 -18.88 0.63
N GLN A 323 3.44 -20.22 0.77
CA GLN A 323 4.63 -21.00 0.39
C GLN A 323 5.05 -20.79 -1.07
N GLN A 324 4.09 -20.57 -1.97
CA GLN A 324 4.34 -20.35 -3.41
C GLN A 324 4.75 -18.92 -3.76
N THR A 325 4.90 -18.02 -2.79
CA THR A 325 5.43 -16.67 -3.05
C THR A 325 6.94 -16.72 -3.31
N SER A 326 7.43 -15.84 -4.20
CA SER A 326 8.86 -15.72 -4.52
C SER A 326 9.75 -15.59 -3.27
N THR A 327 9.30 -14.85 -2.25
CA THR A 327 9.95 -14.72 -0.94
C THR A 327 10.23 -16.07 -0.28
N TRP A 328 9.20 -16.89 -0.09
CA TRP A 328 9.34 -18.13 0.68
C TRP A 328 9.93 -19.27 -0.14
N LEU A 329 9.72 -19.28 -1.46
CA LEU A 329 10.45 -20.15 -2.38
C LEU A 329 11.96 -19.88 -2.32
N TYR A 330 12.39 -18.61 -2.39
CA TYR A 330 13.80 -18.23 -2.33
C TYR A 330 14.44 -18.64 -0.99
N TRP A 331 13.79 -18.34 0.14
CA TRP A 331 14.34 -18.68 1.45
C TRP A 331 14.38 -20.19 1.70
N LYS A 332 13.33 -20.93 1.30
CA LYS A 332 13.34 -22.40 1.40
C LYS A 332 14.48 -22.99 0.58
N ALA A 333 14.63 -22.54 -0.67
CA ALA A 333 15.73 -22.96 -1.53
C ALA A 333 17.11 -22.68 -0.91
N ARG A 334 17.31 -21.48 -0.35
CA ARG A 334 18.55 -21.09 0.31
C ARG A 334 18.87 -21.99 1.52
N ILE A 335 17.86 -22.33 2.34
CA ILE A 335 18.05 -23.24 3.47
C ILE A 335 18.41 -24.65 2.99
N LEU A 336 17.69 -25.18 2.00
CA LEU A 336 17.96 -26.50 1.43
C LEU A 336 19.35 -26.56 0.78
N LYS A 337 19.79 -25.47 0.13
CA LYS A 337 21.15 -25.36 -0.41
C LYS A 337 22.20 -25.49 0.68
N ASN A 338 22.02 -24.83 1.83
CA ASN A 338 22.91 -24.94 2.99
C ASN A 338 22.93 -26.37 3.59
N GLN A 339 21.87 -27.15 3.37
CA GLN A 339 21.78 -28.57 3.75
C GLN A 339 22.29 -29.52 2.65
N ASN A 340 23.01 -29.02 1.64
CA ASN A 340 23.50 -29.77 0.47
C ASN A 340 22.43 -30.36 -0.45
N LYS A 341 21.14 -29.99 -0.28
CA LYS A 341 20.02 -30.43 -1.11
C LYS A 341 19.88 -29.58 -2.38
N THR A 342 20.92 -29.60 -3.21
CA THR A 342 21.07 -28.67 -4.36
C THR A 342 19.96 -28.82 -5.40
N ILE A 343 19.52 -30.05 -5.72
CA ILE A 343 18.49 -30.27 -6.75
C ILE A 343 17.17 -29.63 -6.34
N GLU A 344 16.73 -29.89 -5.11
CA GLU A 344 15.49 -29.33 -4.53
C GLU A 344 15.57 -27.80 -4.42
N ALA A 345 16.71 -27.27 -3.99
CA ALA A 345 16.95 -25.83 -3.94
C ALA A 345 16.83 -25.19 -5.33
N ASN A 346 17.45 -25.78 -6.35
CA ASN A 346 17.42 -25.25 -7.71
C ASN A 346 16.00 -25.27 -8.31
N GLN A 347 15.19 -26.28 -8.02
CA GLN A 347 13.79 -26.34 -8.46
C GLN A 347 12.96 -25.20 -7.86
N LEU A 348 13.13 -24.93 -6.57
CA LEU A 348 12.43 -23.83 -5.89
C LEU A 348 12.91 -22.46 -6.38
N TRP A 349 14.21 -22.28 -6.61
CA TRP A 349 14.72 -21.06 -7.23
C TRP A 349 14.22 -20.88 -8.67
N ALA A 350 14.10 -21.95 -9.46
CA ALA A 350 13.57 -21.86 -10.82
C ALA A 350 12.12 -21.35 -10.81
N ALA A 351 11.29 -21.85 -9.89
CA ALA A 351 9.93 -21.35 -9.69
C ALA A 351 9.90 -19.89 -9.20
N ALA A 352 10.78 -19.52 -8.27
CA ALA A 352 10.89 -18.13 -7.80
C ALA A 352 11.31 -17.18 -8.94
N ALA A 353 12.23 -17.63 -9.80
CA ALA A 353 12.83 -16.88 -10.91
C ALA A 353 11.84 -16.48 -12.02
N GLU A 354 10.64 -17.08 -12.07
CA GLU A 354 9.56 -16.64 -12.94
C GLU A 354 9.06 -15.22 -12.58
N ASN A 355 9.32 -14.76 -11.35
CA ASN A 355 8.94 -13.43 -10.90
C ASN A 355 9.99 -12.37 -11.28
N HIS A 356 9.52 -11.13 -11.49
CA HIS A 356 10.37 -9.97 -11.81
C HIS A 356 10.68 -9.09 -10.60
N ASP A 357 10.31 -9.56 -9.41
CA ASP A 357 10.57 -8.89 -8.14
C ASP A 357 11.99 -9.19 -7.62
N PHE A 358 12.30 -8.64 -6.44
CA PHE A 358 13.59 -8.78 -5.77
C PHE A 358 14.01 -10.25 -5.59
N TYR A 359 13.11 -11.13 -5.17
CA TYR A 359 13.46 -12.52 -4.90
C TYR A 359 13.55 -13.36 -6.16
N GLY A 360 12.73 -13.06 -7.18
CA GLY A 360 12.88 -13.68 -8.50
C GLY A 360 14.20 -13.31 -9.18
N LEU A 361 14.64 -12.06 -9.04
CA LEU A 361 15.97 -11.63 -9.50
C LEU A 361 17.10 -12.32 -8.74
N LEU A 362 17.02 -12.41 -7.40
CA LEU A 362 18.01 -13.16 -6.61
C LEU A 362 18.04 -14.64 -7.01
N ALA A 363 16.89 -15.27 -7.19
CA ALA A 363 16.80 -16.67 -7.59
C ALA A 363 17.43 -16.93 -8.97
N ARG A 364 17.25 -16.03 -9.93
CA ARG A 364 17.97 -16.07 -11.23
C ARG A 364 19.49 -16.06 -11.02
N GLU A 365 20.00 -15.18 -10.16
CA GLU A 365 21.44 -15.11 -9.88
C GLU A 365 21.98 -16.37 -9.17
N GLU A 366 21.19 -17.03 -8.33
CA GLU A 366 21.59 -18.31 -7.71
C GLU A 366 21.70 -19.46 -8.73
N LEU A 367 20.92 -19.41 -9.82
CA LEU A 367 20.92 -20.40 -10.90
C LEU A 367 21.97 -20.11 -11.99
N GLY A 368 22.44 -18.87 -12.09
CA GLY A 368 23.42 -18.41 -13.06
C GLY A 368 22.83 -17.96 -14.41
N PRO A 369 23.68 -17.69 -15.42
CA PRO A 369 23.31 -17.03 -16.69
C PRO A 369 22.30 -17.79 -17.58
N SER A 370 21.94 -19.02 -17.22
CA SER A 370 21.07 -19.91 -18.00
C SER A 370 19.57 -19.56 -17.92
N MET A 371 19.18 -18.56 -17.12
CA MET A 371 17.78 -18.14 -16.92
C MET A 371 17.53 -16.65 -17.18
N GLU A 372 18.17 -16.07 -18.20
CA GLU A 372 17.75 -14.75 -18.69
C GLU A 372 16.39 -14.86 -19.39
N PRO A 373 15.38 -14.05 -19.00
CA PRO A 373 14.08 -14.08 -19.64
C PRO A 373 14.21 -13.80 -21.14
N ALA A 374 13.45 -14.53 -21.95
CA ALA A 374 13.30 -14.18 -23.36
C ALA A 374 12.70 -12.77 -23.45
N ASN A 375 13.49 -11.80 -23.93
CA ASN A 375 13.02 -10.44 -24.19
C ASN A 375 12.10 -10.43 -25.41
N ILE A 376 10.84 -10.82 -25.23
CA ILE A 376 9.80 -10.64 -26.26
C ILE A 376 9.51 -9.15 -26.35
N ARG A 377 10.10 -8.48 -27.34
CA ARG A 377 9.86 -7.06 -27.63
C ARG A 377 8.54 -6.91 -28.38
N TYR A 378 7.42 -7.03 -27.68
CA TYR A 378 6.15 -6.60 -28.24
C TYR A 378 6.12 -5.07 -28.30
N LYS A 379 5.86 -4.53 -29.48
CA LYS A 379 5.65 -3.10 -29.69
C LYS A 379 4.20 -2.90 -30.13
N ALA A 380 3.45 -2.13 -29.37
CA ALA A 380 2.09 -1.76 -29.74
C ALA A 380 2.10 -0.97 -31.05
N SER A 381 1.23 -1.37 -31.98
CA SER A 381 0.97 -0.65 -33.22
C SER A 381 0.19 0.64 -32.98
N ASP A 382 0.27 1.59 -33.91
CA ASP A 382 -0.53 2.82 -33.84
C ASP A 382 -2.04 2.52 -33.90
N ALA A 383 -2.46 1.41 -34.50
CA ALA A 383 -3.85 0.97 -34.51
C ALA A 383 -4.32 0.55 -33.10
N GLU A 384 -3.52 -0.24 -32.38
CA GLU A 384 -3.81 -0.65 -30.99
C GLU A 384 -3.83 0.57 -30.06
N ILE A 385 -2.87 1.48 -30.19
CA ILE A 385 -2.83 2.74 -29.43
C ILE A 385 -4.08 3.59 -29.71
N LYS A 386 -4.53 3.66 -30.97
CA LYS A 386 -5.75 4.39 -31.36
C LYS A 386 -7.01 3.75 -30.76
N GLN A 387 -7.07 2.42 -30.70
CA GLN A 387 -8.18 1.71 -30.05
C GLN A 387 -8.26 2.04 -28.56
N ILE A 388 -7.12 2.01 -27.85
CA ILE A 388 -7.07 2.40 -26.44
C ILE A 388 -7.47 3.86 -26.24
N ARG A 389 -6.93 4.77 -27.07
CA ARG A 389 -7.28 6.20 -27.00
C ARG A 389 -8.78 6.46 -27.25
N ALA A 390 -9.46 5.60 -27.98
CA ALA A 390 -10.90 5.72 -28.26
C ALA A 390 -11.79 5.26 -27.09
N MET A 391 -11.24 4.59 -26.06
CA MET A 391 -12.02 4.18 -24.90
C MET A 391 -12.51 5.41 -24.11
N PRO A 392 -13.81 5.51 -23.75
CA PRO A 392 -14.34 6.69 -23.05
C PRO A 392 -13.60 7.04 -21.76
N GLY A 393 -13.25 6.06 -20.94
CA GLY A 393 -12.48 6.28 -19.70
C GLY A 393 -11.06 6.81 -19.96
N VAL A 394 -10.42 6.40 -21.05
CA VAL A 394 -9.11 6.93 -21.46
C VAL A 394 -9.24 8.36 -21.99
N GLN A 395 -10.27 8.65 -22.79
CA GLN A 395 -10.55 10.02 -23.25
C GLN A 395 -10.78 10.97 -22.07
N ARG A 396 -11.56 10.55 -21.06
CA ARG A 396 -11.75 11.31 -19.83
C ARG A 396 -10.44 11.52 -19.08
N ALA A 397 -9.68 10.45 -18.88
CA ALA A 397 -8.39 10.52 -18.20
C ALA A 397 -7.43 11.53 -18.86
N LEU A 398 -7.32 11.49 -20.19
CA LEU A 398 -6.50 12.42 -20.97
C LEU A 398 -7.04 13.86 -20.90
N ALA A 399 -8.35 14.06 -21.03
CA ALA A 399 -8.95 15.39 -20.93
C ALA A 399 -8.80 16.03 -19.54
N LEU A 400 -8.76 15.22 -18.47
CA LEU A 400 -8.55 15.65 -17.09
C LEU A 400 -7.08 15.98 -16.79
N ILE A 401 -6.14 15.13 -17.24
CA ILE A 401 -4.71 15.37 -16.97
C ILE A 401 -4.22 16.63 -17.70
N ASP A 402 -4.76 16.92 -18.89
CA ASP A 402 -4.49 18.16 -19.65
C ASP A 402 -4.87 19.45 -18.90
N GLN A 403 -5.75 19.36 -17.89
CA GLN A 403 -6.20 20.49 -17.08
C GLN A 403 -5.73 20.39 -15.62
N ASP A 404 -4.70 19.58 -15.34
CA ASP A 404 -4.14 19.34 -14.00
C ASP A 404 -5.11 18.72 -12.98
N TRP A 405 -6.18 18.05 -13.44
CA TRP A 405 -7.09 17.25 -12.60
C TRP A 405 -6.56 15.83 -12.39
N ARG A 406 -5.33 15.76 -11.88
CA ARG A 406 -4.55 14.52 -11.83
C ARG A 406 -5.21 13.39 -11.05
N ILE A 407 -5.84 13.69 -9.91
CA ILE A 407 -6.43 12.65 -9.04
C ILE A 407 -7.57 11.94 -9.78
N GLU A 408 -8.46 12.72 -10.37
CA GLU A 408 -9.57 12.25 -11.18
C GLU A 408 -9.07 11.52 -12.44
N ALA A 409 -8.06 12.08 -13.11
CA ALA A 409 -7.43 11.45 -14.28
C ALA A 409 -6.87 10.05 -13.97
N ILE A 410 -6.14 9.90 -12.85
CA ILE A 410 -5.62 8.59 -12.42
C ILE A 410 -6.76 7.59 -12.19
N ARG A 411 -7.86 8.03 -11.55
CA ARG A 411 -8.99 7.16 -11.25
C ARG A 411 -9.65 6.66 -12.54
N GLU A 412 -9.89 7.56 -13.49
CA GLU A 412 -10.44 7.21 -14.82
C GLU A 412 -9.52 6.25 -15.57
N TRP A 413 -8.21 6.55 -15.61
CA TRP A 413 -7.23 5.67 -16.24
C TRP A 413 -7.25 4.28 -15.61
N ASN A 414 -7.11 4.18 -14.29
CA ASN A 414 -7.04 2.90 -13.57
C ASN A 414 -8.29 2.06 -13.75
N TRP A 415 -9.45 2.72 -13.75
CA TRP A 415 -10.72 2.06 -14.01
C TRP A 415 -10.76 1.49 -15.42
N ALA A 416 -10.35 2.28 -16.43
CA ALA A 416 -10.29 1.84 -17.82
C ALA A 416 -9.32 0.67 -18.05
N MET A 417 -8.31 0.48 -17.20
CA MET A 417 -7.36 -0.64 -17.29
C MET A 417 -7.88 -1.96 -16.67
N LYS A 418 -9.10 -2.00 -16.11
CA LYS A 418 -9.69 -3.23 -15.58
C LYS A 418 -10.06 -4.16 -16.74
N GLY A 419 -9.69 -5.44 -16.63
CA GLY A 419 -10.06 -6.48 -17.60
C GLY A 419 -9.33 -6.45 -18.95
N LEU A 420 -8.44 -5.48 -19.19
CA LEU A 420 -7.65 -5.42 -20.42
C LEU A 420 -6.64 -6.57 -20.51
N THR A 421 -6.39 -7.04 -21.74
CA THR A 421 -5.35 -8.02 -22.04
C THR A 421 -3.96 -7.41 -21.93
N ASP A 422 -2.91 -8.25 -21.87
CA ASP A 422 -1.54 -7.75 -21.83
C ASP A 422 -1.19 -6.84 -23.02
N GLN A 423 -1.62 -7.19 -24.24
CA GLN A 423 -1.43 -6.36 -25.44
C GLN A 423 -2.08 -4.98 -25.30
N GLN A 424 -3.33 -4.95 -24.82
CA GLN A 424 -4.07 -3.71 -24.59
C GLN A 424 -3.42 -2.86 -23.49
N LEU A 425 -2.94 -3.49 -22.41
CA LEU A 425 -2.21 -2.81 -21.33
C LEU A 425 -0.89 -2.22 -21.81
N LEU A 426 -0.15 -2.91 -22.70
CA LEU A 426 1.08 -2.39 -23.30
C LEU A 426 0.79 -1.25 -24.29
N ALA A 427 -0.28 -1.33 -25.07
CA ALA A 427 -0.74 -0.22 -25.92
C ALA A 427 -1.15 1.00 -25.09
N ALA A 428 -1.82 0.79 -23.95
CA ALA A 428 -2.15 1.84 -22.99
C ALA A 428 -0.90 2.45 -22.34
N ALA A 429 0.06 1.61 -21.96
CA ALA A 429 1.33 2.07 -21.40
C ALA A 429 2.10 2.94 -22.40
N GLU A 430 2.20 2.51 -23.66
CA GLU A 430 2.84 3.27 -24.73
C GLU A 430 2.10 4.58 -25.04
N LEU A 431 0.76 4.58 -25.02
CA LEU A 431 -0.03 5.81 -25.11
C LEU A 431 0.33 6.80 -23.99
N ALA A 432 0.37 6.34 -22.74
CA ALA A 432 0.73 7.18 -21.60
C ALA A 432 2.17 7.70 -21.70
N ARG A 433 3.12 6.84 -22.12
CA ARG A 433 4.52 7.22 -22.33
C ARG A 433 4.66 8.31 -23.40
N LYS A 434 3.95 8.17 -24.54
CA LYS A 434 3.91 9.20 -25.62
C LYS A 434 3.32 10.54 -25.15
N GLN A 435 2.56 10.56 -24.05
CA GLN A 435 2.02 11.76 -23.41
C GLN A 435 2.86 12.25 -22.22
N ASN A 436 4.04 11.68 -21.99
CA ASN A 436 4.87 11.92 -20.80
C ASN A 436 4.17 11.64 -19.45
N TRP A 437 3.13 10.79 -19.46
CA TRP A 437 2.40 10.38 -18.26
C TRP A 437 3.00 9.11 -17.66
N TYR A 438 4.25 9.22 -17.18
CA TYR A 438 5.10 8.07 -16.87
C TYR A 438 4.54 7.13 -15.79
N ASP A 439 3.88 7.64 -14.75
CA ASP A 439 3.28 6.79 -13.72
C ASP A 439 2.12 5.94 -14.26
N ARG A 440 1.39 6.41 -15.28
CA ARG A 440 0.37 5.60 -15.96
C ARG A 440 0.95 4.63 -16.96
N SER A 441 2.07 4.97 -17.61
CA SER A 441 2.85 4.02 -18.40
C SER A 441 3.27 2.83 -17.53
N ILE A 442 3.94 3.14 -16.40
CA ILE A 442 4.41 2.13 -15.45
C ILE A 442 3.24 1.32 -14.89
N TYR A 443 2.18 1.99 -14.43
CA TYR A 443 0.99 1.33 -13.88
C TYR A 443 0.38 0.31 -14.83
N SER A 444 0.26 0.67 -16.12
CA SER A 444 -0.37 -0.21 -17.12
C SER A 444 0.55 -1.38 -17.47
N ALA A 445 1.85 -1.12 -17.66
CA ALA A 445 2.83 -2.15 -17.99
C ALA A 445 3.11 -3.14 -16.84
N GLU A 446 3.10 -2.69 -15.57
CA GLU A 446 3.29 -3.55 -14.38
C GLU A 446 2.16 -4.58 -14.21
N ARG A 447 0.98 -4.34 -14.81
CA ARG A 447 -0.20 -5.22 -14.69
C ARG A 447 -0.20 -6.39 -15.65
N THR A 448 0.70 -6.41 -16.63
CA THR A 448 0.78 -7.52 -17.58
C THR A 448 1.28 -8.80 -16.92
N ARG A 449 0.79 -9.95 -17.36
CA ARG A 449 1.05 -11.25 -16.71
C ARG A 449 2.02 -12.14 -17.49
N GLN A 450 1.91 -12.17 -18.80
CA GLN A 450 2.66 -13.05 -19.69
C GLN A 450 3.51 -12.25 -20.68
N LEU A 451 2.93 -11.19 -21.27
CA LEU A 451 3.61 -10.35 -22.23
C LEU A 451 4.14 -9.08 -21.54
N HIS A 452 5.45 -8.91 -21.52
CA HIS A 452 6.10 -7.81 -20.82
C HIS A 452 6.90 -6.93 -21.78
N ASP A 453 6.81 -5.62 -21.61
CA ASP A 453 7.76 -4.66 -22.18
C ASP A 453 8.43 -3.91 -21.02
N PHE A 454 9.70 -4.26 -20.76
CA PHE A 454 10.45 -3.65 -19.66
C PHE A 454 10.78 -2.18 -19.91
N SER A 455 10.82 -1.72 -21.17
CA SER A 455 11.03 -0.29 -21.46
C SER A 455 9.84 0.57 -21.02
N LEU A 456 8.64 0.00 -20.93
CA LEU A 456 7.44 0.66 -20.42
C LEU A 456 7.28 0.54 -18.90
N ARG A 457 7.79 -0.54 -18.31
CA ARG A 457 7.84 -0.75 -16.84
C ARG A 457 8.93 0.09 -16.16
N TYR A 458 10.02 0.35 -16.87
CA TYR A 458 11.22 1.06 -16.41
C TYR A 458 11.60 2.15 -17.42
N PRO A 459 10.74 3.16 -17.64
CA PRO A 459 11.05 4.26 -18.55
C PRO A 459 12.19 5.11 -17.97
N THR A 460 12.96 5.76 -18.84
CA THR A 460 14.14 6.55 -18.47
C THR A 460 13.95 8.05 -18.78
N PRO A 461 12.91 8.72 -18.24
CA PRO A 461 12.71 10.15 -18.48
C PRO A 461 13.83 10.97 -17.83
N TYR A 462 14.07 12.17 -18.34
CA TYR A 462 15.06 13.13 -17.80
C TYR A 462 16.50 12.59 -17.74
N LEU A 463 16.87 11.67 -18.64
CA LEU A 463 18.20 11.04 -18.66
C LEU A 463 19.34 12.05 -18.76
N ASP A 464 19.12 13.10 -19.56
CA ASP A 464 20.00 14.25 -19.75
C ASP A 464 20.27 15.05 -18.47
N LEU A 465 19.40 14.95 -17.46
CA LEU A 465 19.56 15.61 -16.15
C LEU A 465 20.05 14.64 -15.07
N ILE A 466 19.50 13.43 -15.03
CA ILE A 466 19.75 12.47 -13.96
C ILE A 466 21.11 11.82 -14.10
N GLU A 467 21.52 11.42 -15.30
CA GLU A 467 22.80 10.74 -15.51
C GLU A 467 23.99 11.63 -15.14
N PRO A 468 24.08 12.91 -15.58
CA PRO A 468 25.16 13.79 -15.14
C PRO A 468 25.15 14.04 -13.62
N ALA A 469 23.98 14.23 -13.01
CA ALA A 469 23.87 14.44 -11.57
C ALA A 469 24.36 13.24 -10.76
N ALA A 470 24.02 12.02 -11.19
CA ALA A 470 24.50 10.79 -10.57
C ALA A 470 26.02 10.62 -10.74
N LYS A 471 26.54 10.82 -11.96
CA LYS A 471 27.98 10.71 -12.25
C LYS A 471 28.81 11.74 -11.48
N ASN A 472 28.34 12.98 -11.35
CA ASN A 472 29.02 14.02 -10.58
C ASN A 472 29.15 13.68 -9.09
N GLU A 473 28.17 12.97 -8.53
CA GLU A 473 28.19 12.50 -7.15
C GLU A 473 28.90 11.13 -7.00
N GLY A 474 29.41 10.55 -8.10
CA GLY A 474 30.07 9.24 -8.08
C GLY A 474 29.15 8.10 -7.63
N ILE A 475 27.86 8.18 -7.96
CA ILE A 475 26.86 7.15 -7.65
C ILE A 475 26.31 6.55 -8.95
N ASP A 476 25.93 5.27 -8.89
CA ASP A 476 25.38 4.55 -10.03
C ASP A 476 24.03 5.15 -10.49
N PRO A 477 23.92 5.61 -11.76
CA PRO A 477 22.67 6.12 -12.31
C PRO A 477 21.50 5.14 -12.20
N ALA A 478 21.74 3.82 -12.35
CA ALA A 478 20.68 2.82 -12.26
C ALA A 478 20.08 2.74 -10.84
N TRP A 479 20.91 2.92 -9.81
CA TRP A 479 20.45 3.02 -8.43
C TRP A 479 19.60 4.27 -8.19
N VAL A 480 20.03 5.43 -8.73
CA VAL A 480 19.27 6.69 -8.66
C VAL A 480 17.91 6.56 -9.33
N TYR A 481 17.85 5.99 -10.54
CA TYR A 481 16.58 5.72 -11.22
C TYR A 481 15.70 4.72 -10.46
N GLY A 482 16.32 3.68 -9.89
CA GLY A 482 15.63 2.69 -9.06
C GLY A 482 14.95 3.32 -7.85
N LEU A 483 15.61 4.30 -7.23
CA LEU A 483 15.11 5.12 -6.14
C LEU A 483 13.98 6.05 -6.61
N MET A 484 14.21 6.87 -7.64
CA MET A 484 13.22 7.81 -8.17
C MET A 484 11.92 7.11 -8.62
N ARG A 485 12.03 5.95 -9.25
CA ARG A 485 10.87 5.12 -9.62
C ARG A 485 10.05 4.74 -8.40
N GLN A 486 10.71 4.40 -7.29
CA GLN A 486 10.04 3.98 -6.07
C GLN A 486 9.46 5.18 -5.30
N GLU A 487 10.15 6.32 -5.29
CA GLU A 487 9.73 7.52 -4.58
C GLU A 487 8.56 8.24 -5.25
N SER A 488 8.64 8.46 -6.56
CA SER A 488 7.67 9.33 -7.27
C SER A 488 7.04 8.70 -8.49
N ARG A 489 7.52 7.54 -8.98
CA ARG A 489 7.16 7.03 -10.31
C ARG A 489 7.36 8.09 -11.42
N PHE A 490 8.39 8.93 -11.25
CA PHE A 490 8.75 10.05 -12.12
C PHE A 490 7.75 11.21 -12.18
N ILE A 491 6.92 11.35 -11.16
CA ILE A 491 6.02 12.50 -11.02
C ILE A 491 6.84 13.67 -10.44
N SER A 492 7.24 14.63 -11.27
CA SER A 492 8.07 15.76 -10.89
C SER A 492 7.45 16.67 -9.83
N ILE A 493 6.11 16.77 -9.81
CA ILE A 493 5.33 17.56 -8.85
C ILE A 493 4.79 16.73 -7.66
N ALA A 494 5.35 15.54 -7.42
CA ALA A 494 4.86 14.66 -6.36
C ALA A 494 4.99 15.30 -4.97
N ARG A 495 3.93 15.20 -4.16
CA ARG A 495 3.94 15.62 -2.76
C ARG A 495 3.30 14.56 -1.87
N SER A 496 4.03 14.08 -0.86
CA SER A 496 3.49 13.12 0.11
C SER A 496 2.61 13.81 1.17
N GLY A 497 1.78 13.03 1.87
CA GLY A 497 0.95 13.52 2.96
C GLY A 497 1.75 14.10 4.15
N VAL A 498 3.03 13.73 4.27
CA VAL A 498 3.96 14.25 5.30
C VAL A 498 4.89 15.35 4.77
N GLY A 499 4.75 15.74 3.50
CA GLY A 499 5.43 16.91 2.91
C GLY A 499 6.68 16.63 2.08
N ALA A 500 7.03 15.38 1.83
CA ALA A 500 8.11 15.02 0.89
C ALA A 500 7.77 15.50 -0.53
N SER A 501 8.77 15.99 -1.29
CA SER A 501 8.53 16.72 -2.54
C SER A 501 9.44 16.28 -3.70
N GLY A 502 8.86 16.27 -4.91
CA GLY A 502 9.54 16.05 -6.18
C GLY A 502 9.94 14.60 -6.51
N LEU A 503 10.78 14.43 -7.53
CA LEU A 503 11.18 13.13 -8.08
C LEU A 503 11.82 12.18 -7.06
N MET A 504 12.64 12.72 -6.17
CA MET A 504 13.36 11.98 -5.13
C MET A 504 12.73 12.16 -3.74
N GLN A 505 11.52 12.73 -3.64
CA GLN A 505 10.75 12.86 -2.40
C GLN A 505 11.57 13.40 -1.21
N LEU A 506 12.24 14.53 -1.39
CA LEU A 506 12.98 15.16 -0.31
C LEU A 506 12.05 15.80 0.72
N MET A 507 12.28 15.51 1.99
CA MET A 507 11.63 16.20 3.10
C MET A 507 12.12 17.65 3.21
N PRO A 508 11.28 18.63 3.59
CA PRO A 508 11.70 20.03 3.70
C PRO A 508 12.91 20.25 4.63
N GLY A 509 12.96 19.51 5.75
CA GLY A 509 14.11 19.54 6.68
C GLY A 509 15.39 19.03 6.03
N THR A 510 15.32 17.90 5.31
CA THR A 510 16.45 17.34 4.55
C THR A 510 16.91 18.30 3.47
N ALA A 511 15.99 18.89 2.71
CA ALA A 511 16.32 19.84 1.66
C ALA A 511 17.05 21.08 2.19
N LYS A 512 16.58 21.65 3.31
CA LYS A 512 17.25 22.77 3.98
C LYS A 512 18.65 22.39 4.45
N TRP A 513 18.80 21.18 4.99
CA TRP A 513 20.07 20.66 5.44
C TRP A 513 21.04 20.43 4.26
N VAL A 514 20.58 19.87 3.13
CA VAL A 514 21.36 19.71 1.89
C VAL A 514 21.79 21.06 1.34
N ALA A 515 20.87 22.02 1.23
CA ALA A 515 21.18 23.37 0.77
C ALA A 515 22.31 24.02 1.57
N SER A 516 22.27 23.88 2.90
CA SER A 516 23.34 24.36 3.79
C SER A 516 24.68 23.68 3.51
N LYS A 517 24.68 22.34 3.35
CA LYS A 517 25.90 21.58 3.00
C LYS A 517 26.47 21.92 1.64
N MET A 518 25.62 22.29 0.68
CA MET A 518 26.02 22.77 -0.65
C MET A 518 26.34 24.28 -0.66
N GLY A 519 26.35 24.97 0.48
CA GLY A 519 26.70 26.40 0.56
C GLY A 519 25.64 27.37 0.05
N LYS A 520 24.39 26.94 -0.15
CA LYS A 520 23.28 27.79 -0.62
C LYS A 520 22.70 28.61 0.52
N LYS A 521 23.07 29.90 0.59
CA LYS A 521 22.69 30.83 1.68
C LYS A 521 21.22 31.29 1.66
N HIS A 522 20.57 31.30 0.50
CA HIS A 522 19.20 31.80 0.31
C HIS A 522 18.27 30.74 -0.31
N PHE A 523 18.16 29.58 0.35
CA PHE A 523 17.32 28.49 -0.11
C PHE A 523 15.87 28.64 0.40
N ASN A 524 14.91 28.61 -0.51
CA ASN A 524 13.49 28.48 -0.18
C ASN A 524 13.10 27.00 -0.29
N PRO A 525 12.45 26.39 0.73
CA PRO A 525 11.96 25.02 0.63
C PRO A 525 11.11 24.73 -0.62
N ALA A 526 10.44 25.72 -1.21
CA ALA A 526 9.70 25.54 -2.46
C ALA A 526 10.60 25.21 -3.67
N ASP A 527 11.90 25.55 -3.62
CA ASP A 527 12.85 25.34 -4.72
C ASP A 527 13.05 23.84 -5.02
N VAL A 528 12.77 22.92 -4.08
CA VAL A 528 12.84 21.47 -4.35
C VAL A 528 11.72 20.95 -5.26
N ASN A 529 10.73 21.78 -5.57
CA ASN A 529 9.73 21.44 -6.57
C ASN A 529 10.29 21.61 -7.99
N GLU A 530 11.38 22.37 -8.14
CA GLU A 530 12.10 22.49 -9.41
C GLU A 530 12.87 21.21 -9.71
N LEU A 531 12.68 20.70 -10.93
CA LEU A 531 13.21 19.41 -11.38
C LEU A 531 14.71 19.27 -11.13
N THR A 532 15.51 20.23 -11.61
CA THR A 532 16.98 20.21 -11.51
C THR A 532 17.46 20.31 -10.07
N THR A 533 16.80 21.14 -9.24
CA THR A 533 17.11 21.27 -7.82
C THR A 533 16.82 19.97 -7.07
N ASN A 534 15.68 19.34 -7.34
CA ASN A 534 15.29 18.09 -6.70
C ASN A 534 16.28 16.96 -7.00
N ILE A 535 16.65 16.81 -8.27
CA ILE A 535 17.61 15.80 -8.73
C ILE A 535 18.96 16.05 -8.05
N SER A 536 19.50 17.28 -8.14
CA SER A 536 20.81 17.62 -7.57
C SER A 536 20.84 17.41 -6.05
N PHE A 537 19.81 17.82 -5.32
CA PHE A 537 19.77 17.65 -3.87
C PHE A 537 19.61 16.18 -3.46
N GLY A 538 18.81 15.44 -4.21
CA GLY A 538 18.53 14.05 -3.90
C GLY A 538 19.72 13.14 -4.20
N THR A 539 20.44 13.37 -5.29
CA THR A 539 21.69 12.64 -5.58
C THR A 539 22.78 12.97 -4.57
N PHE A 540 22.95 14.25 -4.23
CA PHE A 540 23.87 14.68 -3.17
C PHE A 540 23.53 14.01 -1.83
N TYR A 541 22.25 14.01 -1.43
CA TYR A 541 21.83 13.38 -0.18
C TYR A 541 22.05 11.86 -0.20
N LEU A 542 21.76 11.19 -1.32
CA LEU A 542 22.00 9.75 -1.47
C LEU A 542 23.48 9.42 -1.33
N ARG A 543 24.36 10.18 -1.98
CA ARG A 543 25.83 10.05 -1.84
C ARG A 543 26.25 10.28 -0.38
N TYR A 544 25.77 11.36 0.24
CA TYR A 544 26.12 11.73 1.61
C TYR A 544 25.79 10.64 2.64
N ILE A 545 24.63 9.99 2.52
CA ILE A 545 24.24 8.90 3.43
C ILE A 545 24.96 7.60 3.11
N TRP A 546 25.28 7.35 1.83
CA TRP A 546 26.00 6.17 1.39
C TRP A 546 27.40 6.12 2.01
N GLU A 547 28.16 7.22 1.95
CA GLU A 547 29.49 7.33 2.56
C GLU A 547 29.47 7.15 4.09
N ARG A 548 28.35 7.51 4.76
CA ARG A 548 28.20 7.40 6.23
C ARG A 548 27.70 6.06 6.72
N LEU A 549 27.32 5.22 5.79
CA LEU A 549 26.76 3.89 6.04
C LEU A 549 27.64 2.86 5.33
N ASP A 550 28.95 3.01 5.51
CA ASP A 550 30.01 2.06 5.16
C ASP A 550 30.03 1.68 3.68
N ASP A 551 29.73 2.64 2.80
CA ASP A 551 29.59 2.44 1.35
C ASP A 551 28.64 1.27 1.00
N ASN A 552 27.65 1.02 1.86
CA ASN A 552 26.70 -0.07 1.68
C ASN A 552 25.36 0.46 1.11
N GLN A 553 25.04 0.06 -0.12
CA GLN A 553 23.84 0.56 -0.84
C GLN A 553 22.52 0.20 -0.14
N ILE A 554 22.44 -0.95 0.55
CA ILE A 554 21.19 -1.37 1.23
C ILE A 554 20.98 -0.59 2.53
N LEU A 555 22.05 -0.27 3.27
CA LEU A 555 21.99 0.65 4.40
C LEU A 555 21.61 2.05 3.95
N ALA A 556 22.26 2.56 2.90
CA ALA A 556 21.99 3.88 2.33
C ALA A 556 20.52 4.00 1.87
N THR A 557 20.02 2.99 1.17
CA THR A 557 18.62 2.94 0.71
C THR A 557 17.65 2.90 1.88
N ALA A 558 17.92 2.10 2.92
CA ALA A 558 17.12 2.08 4.15
C ALA A 558 17.18 3.44 4.88
N GLY A 559 18.35 4.06 4.91
CA GLY A 559 18.61 5.35 5.54
C GLY A 559 17.97 6.53 4.80
N TYR A 560 17.80 6.43 3.48
CA TYR A 560 17.09 7.43 2.69
C TYR A 560 15.62 7.51 3.11
N ASN A 561 14.96 6.35 3.24
CA ASN A 561 13.54 6.26 3.58
C ASN A 561 13.26 6.42 5.08
N ALA A 562 14.05 5.78 5.96
CA ALA A 562 13.78 5.73 7.41
C ALA A 562 14.68 6.64 8.25
N GLY A 563 15.68 7.28 7.63
CA GLY A 563 16.75 8.03 8.29
C GLY A 563 17.98 7.16 8.61
N PRO A 564 19.22 7.69 8.46
CA PRO A 564 20.45 6.92 8.59
C PRO A 564 20.64 6.33 9.98
N GLY A 565 20.19 7.02 11.04
CA GLY A 565 20.23 6.50 12.41
C GLY A 565 19.45 5.20 12.60
N ARG A 566 18.29 5.06 11.93
CA ARG A 566 17.50 3.81 11.98
C ARG A 566 18.17 2.70 11.19
N ALA A 567 18.66 2.99 9.98
CA ALA A 567 19.38 2.01 9.18
C ALA A 567 20.55 1.40 9.94
N ARG A 568 21.34 2.24 10.63
CA ARG A 568 22.43 1.82 11.52
C ARG A 568 21.93 1.03 12.74
N ALA A 569 20.85 1.49 13.36
CA ALA A 569 20.22 0.83 14.50
C ALA A 569 19.60 -0.55 14.17
N TRP A 570 19.49 -0.93 12.89
CA TRP A 570 19.03 -2.26 12.47
C TRP A 570 20.17 -3.23 12.14
N GLN A 571 21.43 -2.75 12.08
CA GLN A 571 22.61 -3.62 12.00
C GLN A 571 22.70 -4.51 13.25
N SER A 572 23.23 -5.73 13.09
CA SER A 572 23.62 -6.59 14.23
C SER A 572 24.99 -6.20 14.78
N SER A 573 25.37 -6.76 15.93
CA SER A 573 26.72 -6.63 16.49
C SER A 573 27.79 -7.29 15.62
N GLN A 574 27.44 -8.37 14.93
CA GLN A 574 28.28 -9.06 13.95
C GLN A 574 27.86 -8.71 12.52
N ALA A 575 28.71 -9.04 11.55
CA ALA A 575 28.38 -8.84 10.15
C ALA A 575 27.20 -9.72 9.71
N LEU A 576 26.21 -9.12 9.06
CA LEU A 576 24.95 -9.75 8.68
C LEU A 576 24.85 -9.90 7.16
N ASP A 577 24.30 -11.02 6.71
CA ASP A 577 23.93 -11.19 5.31
C ASP A 577 22.99 -10.07 4.84
N GLY A 578 23.23 -9.52 3.65
CA GLY A 578 22.46 -8.38 3.14
C GLY A 578 20.97 -8.70 2.94
N VAL A 579 20.63 -9.90 2.47
CA VAL A 579 19.22 -10.32 2.33
C VAL A 579 18.55 -10.45 3.70
N ILE A 580 19.25 -10.99 4.70
CA ILE A 580 18.75 -11.09 6.07
C ILE A 580 18.56 -9.70 6.68
N TYR A 581 19.50 -8.76 6.47
CA TYR A 581 19.34 -7.38 6.93
C TYR A 581 18.05 -6.79 6.36
N ILE A 582 17.88 -6.83 5.03
CA ILE A 582 16.69 -6.31 4.34
C ILE A 582 15.42 -6.93 4.90
N GLU A 583 15.36 -8.26 4.96
CA GLU A 583 14.13 -8.98 5.32
C GLU A 583 13.79 -8.84 6.82
N THR A 584 14.73 -8.37 7.64
CA THR A 584 14.53 -8.14 9.09
C THR A 584 14.44 -6.65 9.45
N ILE A 585 14.34 -5.75 8.47
CA ILE A 585 14.00 -4.34 8.70
C ILE A 585 12.60 -4.27 9.37
N PRO A 586 12.47 -3.68 10.58
CA PRO A 586 11.21 -3.63 11.33
C PRO A 586 10.07 -2.87 10.65
N PHE A 587 10.38 -1.87 9.84
CA PHE A 587 9.38 -1.07 9.15
C PHE A 587 9.01 -1.72 7.83
N ASN A 588 7.75 -2.15 7.70
CA ASN A 588 7.26 -2.82 6.49
C ASN A 588 7.45 -1.96 5.24
N GLU A 589 7.15 -0.66 5.35
CA GLU A 589 7.38 0.31 4.28
C GLU A 589 8.84 0.32 3.83
N THR A 590 9.79 0.47 4.77
CA THR A 590 11.22 0.52 4.46
C THR A 590 11.77 -0.81 3.95
N ARG A 591 11.30 -1.94 4.50
CA ARG A 591 11.68 -3.28 4.05
C ARG A 591 11.31 -3.50 2.59
N ASP A 592 10.08 -3.16 2.23
CA ASP A 592 9.60 -3.29 0.84
C ASP A 592 10.23 -2.25 -0.07
N TYR A 593 10.48 -1.05 0.44
CA TYR A 593 11.19 0.03 -0.27
C TYR A 593 12.59 -0.43 -0.71
N VAL A 594 13.40 -0.96 0.21
CA VAL A 594 14.77 -1.40 -0.12
C VAL A 594 14.74 -2.51 -1.17
N LYS A 595 13.88 -3.53 -1.00
CA LYS A 595 13.70 -4.61 -1.99
C LYS A 595 13.36 -4.06 -3.38
N LYS A 596 12.41 -3.13 -3.45
CA LYS A 596 11.96 -2.52 -4.71
C LYS A 596 13.04 -1.67 -5.35
N VAL A 597 13.74 -0.82 -4.59
CA VAL A 597 14.81 0.03 -5.13
C VAL A 597 15.95 -0.81 -5.70
N MET A 598 16.40 -1.83 -4.97
CA MET A 598 17.46 -2.73 -5.44
C MET A 598 17.04 -3.50 -6.70
N ALA A 599 15.81 -4.04 -6.72
CA ALA A 599 15.27 -4.71 -7.90
C ALA A 599 15.15 -3.75 -9.10
N ASN A 600 14.64 -2.53 -8.88
CA ASN A 600 14.53 -1.52 -9.92
C ASN A 600 15.91 -1.15 -10.49
N ALA A 601 16.95 -1.08 -9.68
CA ALA A 601 18.30 -0.74 -10.12
C ALA A 601 18.85 -1.77 -11.14
N ILE A 602 18.53 -3.05 -10.97
CA ILE A 602 18.89 -4.09 -11.96
C ILE A 602 18.19 -3.85 -13.29
N HIS A 603 16.88 -3.61 -13.25
CA HIS A 603 16.10 -3.32 -14.47
C HIS A 603 16.57 -2.06 -15.19
N TYR A 604 17.00 -1.02 -14.46
CA TYR A 604 17.56 0.19 -15.06
C TYR A 604 18.95 -0.01 -15.64
N ALA A 605 19.82 -0.80 -15.00
CA ALA A 605 21.11 -1.15 -15.58
C ALA A 605 20.91 -1.80 -16.97
N HIS A 606 20.02 -2.80 -17.04
CA HIS A 606 19.64 -3.42 -18.31
C HIS A 606 19.03 -2.43 -19.32
N ALA A 607 18.19 -1.49 -18.86
CA ALA A 607 17.61 -0.46 -19.73
C ALA A 607 18.66 0.49 -20.33
N PHE A 608 19.77 0.71 -19.62
CA PHE A 608 20.92 1.49 -20.12
C PHE A 608 21.86 0.68 -21.02
N GLY A 609 21.60 -0.61 -21.23
CA GLY A 609 22.50 -1.50 -21.97
C GLY A 609 23.78 -1.84 -21.19
N ASP A 610 23.79 -1.57 -19.87
CA ASP A 610 24.85 -1.95 -18.96
C ASP A 610 24.47 -3.29 -18.28
N GLN A 611 25.46 -4.14 -18.06
CA GLN A 611 25.28 -5.30 -17.18
C GLN A 611 25.11 -4.85 -15.72
N GLY A 612 25.63 -3.67 -15.38
CA GLY A 612 25.57 -3.07 -14.04
C GLY A 612 26.22 -3.96 -12.98
N LEU A 613 26.02 -3.60 -11.71
CA LEU A 613 26.35 -4.49 -10.60
C LEU A 613 25.26 -5.56 -10.45
N PRO A 614 25.61 -6.86 -10.39
CA PRO A 614 24.68 -7.92 -10.00
C PRO A 614 24.00 -7.59 -8.67
N LEU A 615 22.75 -8.02 -8.50
CA LEU A 615 21.95 -7.78 -7.32
C LEU A 615 22.68 -8.26 -6.08
N LYS A 616 23.25 -9.47 -6.08
CA LYS A 616 24.03 -10.02 -4.95
C LYS A 616 25.23 -9.17 -4.57
N GLN A 617 25.83 -8.43 -5.50
CA GLN A 617 26.90 -7.48 -5.21
C GLN A 617 26.35 -6.17 -4.62
N ARG A 618 25.21 -5.67 -5.13
CA ARG A 618 24.51 -4.50 -4.56
C ARG A 618 24.03 -4.73 -3.14
N ILE A 619 23.54 -5.94 -2.86
CA ILE A 619 23.09 -6.39 -1.54
C ILE A 619 24.22 -7.00 -0.71
N ALA A 620 25.37 -6.31 -0.72
CA ALA A 620 26.57 -6.72 0.00
C ALA A 620 26.29 -6.97 1.50
N LYS A 621 27.14 -7.81 2.10
CA LYS A 621 27.11 -8.08 3.54
C LYS A 621 27.17 -6.75 4.32
N VAL A 622 26.33 -6.64 5.35
CA VAL A 622 26.28 -5.49 6.24
C VAL A 622 27.27 -5.69 7.37
N ALA A 623 28.15 -4.72 7.61
CA ALA A 623 29.13 -4.78 8.69
C ALA A 623 28.46 -4.78 10.08
N GLY A 624 29.17 -5.28 11.09
CA GLY A 624 28.72 -5.24 12.48
C GLY A 624 28.75 -3.82 13.05
N ARG A 625 27.78 -3.49 13.91
CA ARG A 625 27.67 -2.17 14.55
C ARG A 625 28.92 -1.88 15.38
N GLY A 626 29.71 -0.89 14.99
CA GLY A 626 30.90 -0.43 15.72
C GLY A 626 32.23 -0.58 14.99
N GLN A 627 32.26 -1.13 13.78
CA GLN A 627 33.43 -1.05 12.90
C GLN A 627 33.44 0.28 12.12
N ALA A 628 33.70 1.39 12.84
CA ALA A 628 33.98 2.81 12.45
C ALA A 628 32.85 3.59 11.69
N VAL A 629 32.62 4.91 11.78
CA VAL A 629 33.29 6.10 12.36
C VAL A 629 32.23 7.01 13.05
N ASP A 630 32.67 7.80 14.03
CA ASP A 630 31.94 8.90 14.69
C ASP A 630 30.93 9.62 13.78
N ALA A 631 29.68 9.63 14.22
CA ALA A 631 28.65 10.51 13.68
C ALA A 631 28.45 11.68 14.64
N PRO A 632 28.56 12.95 14.19
CA PRO A 632 27.97 14.08 14.91
C PRO A 632 26.44 14.04 14.86
#